data_AF-A0A7C1HE84-F1
#
_entry.id   AF-A0A7C1HE84-F1
#
_cell.length_a   1.000
_cell.length_b   1.000
_cell.length_c   1.000
_cell.angle_alpha   90.00
_cell.angle_beta   90.00
_cell.angle_gamma   90.00
#
_symmetry.space_group_name_H-M   'P 1'
#
loop_
_entity.id
_entity.type
_entity.pdbx_description
1 polymer ?
#
loop_
_entity_poly.entity_id
_entity_poly.type
_entity_poly.pdbx_seq_one_letter_code
_entity_poly.pdbx_strand_id
1 'polypeptide(L)'
;MKSRYLQTAMEKNVSSVQVKQESHIIVLRVSDIPSAAAQVEKILAEYSAEKVSLQSIDGKAVFKGDLAKDKTQDFIRQLKSIYQVEEKNPSIDNIEEDISIIIEIMGK
;
A
#
# COMPACT_ATOMS: atom_id res chain seq x y z
N MET A 1 -6.61 -7.69 -58.57
CA MET A 1 -7.93 -7.22 -58.12
C MET A 1 -8.21 -7.81 -56.74
N LYS A 2 -8.66 -6.94 -55.82
CA LYS A 2 -9.35 -7.12 -54.52
C LYS A 2 -9.62 -8.59 -54.12
N SER A 3 -9.28 -9.05 -52.91
CA SER A 3 -10.06 -8.68 -51.72
C SER A 3 -9.28 -8.97 -50.43
N ARG A 4 -8.90 -7.90 -49.71
CA ARG A 4 -8.45 -7.90 -48.32
C ARG A 4 -9.67 -7.50 -47.49
N TYR A 5 -10.48 -8.46 -47.10
CA TYR A 5 -11.56 -8.26 -46.15
C TYR A 5 -11.63 -9.52 -45.32
N LEU A 6 -11.13 -9.43 -44.09
CA LEU A 6 -11.49 -10.18 -42.87
C LEU A 6 -10.42 -9.91 -41.78
N GLN A 7 -9.96 -8.66 -41.65
CA GLN A 7 -9.44 -8.16 -40.37
C GLN A 7 -10.56 -7.36 -39.73
N THR A 8 -11.62 -8.07 -39.37
CA THR A 8 -12.74 -7.53 -38.61
C THR A 8 -12.51 -7.90 -37.15
N ALA A 9 -12.17 -6.86 -36.38
CA ALA A 9 -12.64 -6.65 -35.02
C ALA A 9 -12.30 -7.72 -33.97
N MET A 10 -11.06 -7.74 -33.50
CA MET A 10 -10.76 -8.03 -32.09
C MET A 10 -9.68 -7.10 -31.53
N GLU A 11 -9.74 -5.81 -31.87
CA GLU A 11 -9.18 -4.75 -31.00
C GLU A 11 -10.30 -4.26 -30.07
N LYS A 12 -10.88 -5.20 -29.32
CA LYS A 12 -11.84 -4.90 -28.27
C LYS A 12 -11.07 -4.78 -26.97
N ASN A 13 -10.84 -3.54 -26.56
CA ASN A 13 -11.04 -3.08 -25.19
C ASN A 13 -10.76 -4.13 -24.09
N VAL A 14 -9.50 -4.26 -23.75
CA VAL A 14 -9.10 -4.24 -22.33
C VAL A 14 -8.26 -2.98 -22.23
N SER A 15 -8.89 -1.80 -22.34
CA SER A 15 -9.34 -1.09 -21.14
C SER A 15 -8.43 -1.47 -20.01
N SER A 16 -7.36 -0.68 -19.87
CA SER A 16 -6.49 -0.65 -18.71
C SER A 16 -7.36 -0.84 -17.48
N VAL A 17 -7.46 -2.08 -17.01
CA VAL A 17 -7.81 -2.38 -15.65
C VAL A 17 -6.58 -1.93 -14.88
N GLN A 18 -6.42 -0.61 -14.77
CA GLN A 18 -5.90 -0.02 -13.56
C GLN A 18 -6.93 -0.47 -12.53
N VAL A 19 -6.78 -1.70 -12.05
CA VAL A 19 -7.09 -2.01 -10.67
C VAL A 19 -6.24 -0.98 -9.95
N LYS A 20 -6.86 0.16 -9.68
CA LYS A 20 -6.36 1.15 -8.76
C LYS A 20 -6.30 0.35 -7.48
N GLN A 21 -5.20 -0.39 -7.25
CA GLN A 21 -4.94 -1.07 -5.99
C GLN A 21 -5.02 0.08 -5.00
N GLU A 22 -6.15 0.17 -4.31
CA GLU A 22 -6.44 1.26 -3.39
C GLU A 22 -5.41 1.11 -2.29
N SER A 23 -4.31 1.83 -2.44
CA SER A 23 -3.21 1.73 -1.49
C SER A 23 -3.67 2.45 -0.23
N HIS A 24 -3.64 1.76 0.90
CA HIS A 24 -3.94 2.35 2.20
C HIS A 24 -2.72 3.13 2.66
N ILE A 25 -2.78 4.46 2.53
CA ILE A 25 -1.65 5.33 2.88
C ILE A 25 -1.78 5.76 4.35
N ILE A 26 -0.78 5.37 5.12
CA ILE A 26 -0.60 5.65 6.54
C ILE A 26 0.59 6.61 6.68
N VAL A 27 0.41 7.73 7.36
CA VAL A 27 1.49 8.68 7.65
C VAL A 27 1.78 8.66 9.14
N LEU A 28 3.04 8.46 9.50
CA LEU A 28 3.55 8.45 10.87
C LEU A 28 4.42 9.70 11.09
N ARG A 29 4.05 10.52 12.08
CA ARG A 29 4.91 11.63 12.54
C ARG A 29 5.67 11.23 13.78
N VAL A 30 6.99 11.24 13.69
CA VAL A 30 7.88 10.75 14.74
C VAL A 30 9.05 11.70 14.97
N SER A 31 9.61 11.68 16.18
CA SER A 31 10.82 12.45 16.51
C SER A 31 12.11 11.74 16.07
N ASP A 32 12.07 10.42 15.93
CA ASP A 32 13.23 9.59 15.55
C ASP A 32 12.83 8.58 14.46
N ILE A 33 13.16 8.91 13.21
CA ILE A 33 12.75 8.16 12.02
C ILE A 33 13.43 6.79 11.96
N PRO A 34 14.76 6.64 12.16
CA PRO A 34 15.41 5.33 12.22
C PRO A 34 14.78 4.36 13.22
N SER A 35 14.55 4.80 14.45
CA SER A 35 13.94 3.94 15.48
C SER A 35 12.50 3.57 15.12
N ALA A 36 11.72 4.52 14.61
CA ALA A 36 10.36 4.25 14.17
C ALA A 36 10.32 3.29 12.97
N ALA A 37 11.23 3.43 12.01
CA ALA A 37 11.32 2.53 10.87
C ALA A 37 11.62 1.10 11.30
N ALA A 38 12.57 0.90 12.22
CA ALA A 38 12.89 -0.42 12.75
C ALA A 38 11.71 -1.05 13.53
N GLN A 39 10.92 -0.24 14.24
CA GLN A 39 9.73 -0.72 14.94
C GLN A 39 8.59 -1.05 13.97
N VAL A 40 8.35 -0.22 12.96
CA VAL A 40 7.34 -0.47 11.92
C VAL A 40 7.67 -1.73 11.12
N GLU A 41 8.94 -1.95 10.78
CA GLU A 41 9.39 -3.19 10.12
C GLU A 41 9.08 -4.44 10.96
N LYS A 42 9.34 -4.38 12.28
CA LYS A 42 8.98 -5.47 13.20
C LYS A 42 7.49 -5.75 13.22
N ILE A 43 6.66 -4.70 13.31
CA ILE A 43 5.20 -4.85 13.32
C ILE A 43 4.74 -5.44 11.98
N LEU A 44 5.25 -4.96 10.84
CA LEU A 44 4.92 -5.55 9.53
C LEU A 44 5.27 -7.05 9.47
N ALA A 45 6.41 -7.46 10.03
CA ALA A 45 6.79 -8.87 10.12
C ALA A 45 5.87 -9.68 11.05
N GLU A 46 5.45 -9.13 12.20
CA GLU A 46 4.50 -9.77 13.13
C GLU A 46 3.15 -10.08 12.47
N TYR A 47 2.68 -9.19 11.59
CA TYR A 47 1.44 -9.39 10.85
C TYR A 47 1.62 -10.19 9.55
N SER A 48 2.84 -10.69 9.27
CA SER A 48 3.18 -11.44 8.06
C SER A 48 2.92 -10.66 6.77
N ALA A 49 3.27 -9.37 6.76
CA ALA A 49 3.18 -8.53 5.57
C ALA A 49 4.04 -9.12 4.43
N GLU A 50 3.48 -9.15 3.23
CA GLU A 50 4.15 -9.63 2.03
C GLU A 50 4.74 -8.49 1.22
N LYS A 51 5.74 -8.77 0.37
CA LYS A 51 6.38 -7.80 -0.52
C LYS A 51 6.85 -6.51 0.17
N VAL A 52 7.22 -6.61 1.45
CA VAL A 52 7.70 -5.47 2.24
C VAL A 52 8.97 -4.91 1.62
N SER A 53 8.93 -3.62 1.32
CA SER A 53 10.07 -2.86 0.81
C SER A 53 10.16 -1.53 1.55
N LEU A 54 11.39 -1.15 1.88
CA LEU A 54 11.73 0.12 2.52
C LEU A 54 12.42 1.02 1.51
N GLN A 55 11.95 2.26 1.38
CA GLN A 55 12.61 3.31 0.63
C GLN A 55 12.88 4.50 1.54
N SER A 56 14.15 4.92 1.61
CA SER A 56 14.53 6.15 2.31
C SER A 56 14.65 7.28 1.30
N ILE A 57 13.78 8.30 1.41
CA ILE A 57 13.70 9.41 0.46
C ILE A 57 13.65 10.71 1.25
N ASP A 58 14.60 11.62 1.02
CA ASP A 58 14.58 13.00 1.53
C ASP A 58 14.33 13.09 3.05
N GLY A 59 15.03 12.26 3.83
CA GLY A 59 14.88 12.22 5.28
C GLY A 59 13.55 11.62 5.77
N LYS A 60 12.86 10.84 4.94
CA LYS A 60 11.65 10.08 5.28
C LYS A 60 11.89 8.61 4.99
N ALA A 61 11.23 7.74 5.74
CA ALA A 61 11.21 6.30 5.47
C ALA A 61 9.83 5.90 4.96
N VAL A 62 9.77 5.21 3.83
CA VAL A 62 8.52 4.75 3.21
C VAL A 62 8.54 3.23 3.15
N PHE A 63 7.64 2.59 3.87
CA PHE A 63 7.38 1.16 3.71
C PHE A 63 6.25 0.95 2.72
N LYS A 64 6.41 -0.05 1.85
CA LYS A 64 5.32 -0.58 1.02
C LYS A 64 5.26 -2.07 1.23
N GLY A 65 4.07 -2.59 1.48
CA GLY A 65 3.86 -4.02 1.62
C GLY A 65 2.39 -4.35 1.44
N ASP A 66 2.11 -5.62 1.24
CA ASP A 66 0.75 -6.14 1.11
C ASP A 66 0.37 -6.81 2.43
N LEU A 67 -0.85 -6.56 2.90
CA LEU A 67 -1.35 -7.10 4.15
C LEU A 67 -2.76 -7.64 3.97
N ALA A 68 -3.01 -8.82 4.52
CA ALA A 68 -4.33 -9.43 4.49
C ALA A 68 -5.38 -8.49 5.12
N LYS A 69 -6.56 -8.40 4.51
CA LYS A 69 -7.61 -7.46 4.93
C LYS A 69 -8.01 -7.61 6.40
N ASP A 70 -8.11 -8.84 6.87
CA ASP A 70 -8.45 -9.16 8.27
C ASP A 70 -7.42 -8.62 9.26
N LYS A 71 -6.16 -8.49 8.83
CA LYS A 71 -5.05 -8.00 9.65
C LYS A 71 -4.85 -6.49 9.59
N THR A 72 -5.29 -5.84 8.51
CA THR A 72 -5.04 -4.41 8.28
C THR A 72 -5.65 -3.51 9.34
N GLN A 73 -6.87 -3.79 9.79
CA GLN A 73 -7.50 -3.01 10.86
C GLN A 73 -6.73 -3.11 12.20
N ASP A 74 -6.33 -4.32 12.60
CA ASP A 74 -5.55 -4.54 13.81
C ASP A 74 -4.14 -3.94 13.71
N PHE A 75 -3.50 -4.04 12.54
CA PHE A 75 -2.22 -3.40 12.26
C PHE A 75 -2.28 -1.88 12.43
N ILE A 76 -3.28 -1.22 11.84
CA ILE A 76 -3.48 0.23 11.96
C ILE A 76 -3.74 0.61 13.42
N ARG A 77 -4.54 -0.17 14.16
CA ARG A 77 -4.79 0.04 15.59
C ARG A 77 -3.50 -0.05 16.40
N GLN A 78 -2.65 -1.04 16.12
CA GLN A 78 -1.36 -1.20 16.77
C GLN A 78 -0.44 0.00 16.50
N LEU A 79 -0.37 0.48 15.25
CA LEU A 79 0.39 1.69 14.91
C LEU A 79 -0.13 2.93 15.63
N LYS A 80 -1.45 3.11 15.70
CA LYS A 80 -2.10 4.22 16.42
C LYS A 80 -1.83 4.21 17.93
N SER A 81 -1.56 3.03 18.51
CA SER A 81 -1.20 2.92 19.92
C SER A 81 0.23 3.40 20.21
N ILE A 82 1.10 3.43 19.21
CA ILE A 82 2.53 3.74 19.36
C ILE A 82 2.84 5.15 18.83
N TYR A 83 2.18 5.56 17.74
CA TYR A 83 2.48 6.78 17.02
C TYR A 83 1.25 7.63 16.75
N GLN A 84 1.51 8.91 16.43
CA GLN A 84 0.51 9.77 15.81
C GLN A 84 0.36 9.37 14.34
N VAL A 85 -0.72 8.66 14.03
CA VAL A 85 -1.04 8.15 12.69
C VAL A 85 -2.06 9.06 12.00
N GLU A 86 -1.78 9.45 10.76
CA GLU A 86 -2.73 10.08 9.84
C GLU A 86 -3.04 9.12 8.69
N GLU A 87 -4.31 8.79 8.47
CA GLU A 87 -4.74 7.92 7.35
C GLU A 87 -5.27 8.77 6.20
N LYS A 88 -4.68 8.64 5.01
CA LYS A 88 -5.12 9.42 3.83
C LYS A 88 -6.21 8.72 3.02
N ASN A 89 -6.36 7.40 3.15
CA ASN A 89 -7.38 6.65 2.41
C ASN A 89 -7.97 5.52 3.27
N PRO A 90 -8.91 5.80 4.17
CA PRO A 90 -9.42 4.84 5.15
C PRO A 90 -10.35 3.76 4.58
N SER A 91 -10.75 3.89 3.31
CA SER A 91 -11.75 3.01 2.69
C SER A 91 -11.11 1.69 2.25
N ILE A 92 -11.20 0.68 3.12
CA ILE A 92 -10.73 -0.70 2.88
C ILE A 92 -11.89 -1.71 2.81
N ASP A 93 -13.13 -1.22 2.86
CA ASP A 93 -14.34 -2.03 2.94
C ASP A 93 -14.62 -2.88 1.68
N ASN A 94 -14.22 -2.43 0.49
CA ASN A 94 -14.58 -3.09 -0.78
C ASN A 94 -13.52 -4.04 -1.36
N ILE A 95 -12.40 -4.25 -0.67
CA ILE A 95 -11.31 -5.10 -1.18
C ILE A 95 -11.48 -6.49 -0.57
N GLU A 96 -11.57 -7.56 -1.36
CA GLU A 96 -11.62 -8.95 -0.84
C GLU A 96 -10.22 -9.60 -0.76
N GLU A 97 -9.20 -8.90 -1.25
CA GLU A 97 -7.82 -9.37 -1.41
C GLU A 97 -6.85 -8.68 -0.45
N ASP A 98 -5.56 -9.00 -0.58
CA ASP A 98 -4.49 -8.31 0.14
C ASP A 98 -4.50 -6.81 -0.17
N ILE A 99 -4.41 -6.01 0.88
CA ILE A 99 -4.42 -4.56 0.81
C ILE A 99 -2.99 -4.10 0.70
N SER A 100 -2.68 -3.35 -0.36
CA SER A 100 -1.39 -2.68 -0.44
C SER A 100 -1.34 -1.51 0.54
N ILE A 101 -0.44 -1.56 1.51
CA ILE A 101 -0.24 -0.53 2.52
C ILE A 101 1.03 0.25 2.22
N ILE A 102 0.93 1.58 2.30
CA ILE A 102 2.07 2.49 2.20
C ILE A 102 2.19 3.23 3.52
N ILE A 103 3.33 3.12 4.18
CA ILE A 103 3.60 3.79 5.46
C ILE A 103 4.68 4.84 5.26
N GLU A 104 4.31 6.10 5.35
CA GLU A 104 5.20 7.25 5.26
C GLU A 104 5.63 7.69 6.67
N ILE A 105 6.89 7.47 7.04
CA ILE A 105 7.47 7.90 8.32
C ILE A 105 8.22 9.21 8.10
N MET A 106 7.78 10.25 8.81
CA MET A 106 8.26 11.62 8.64
C MET A 106 8.62 12.23 9.99
N GLY A 107 9.64 13.09 9.98
CA GLY A 107 10.02 13.89 11.14
C GLY A 107 8.88 14.83 11.55
N LYS A 108 8.68 15.00 12.86
CA LYS A 108 7.77 16.00 13.43
C LYS A 108 8.29 17.43 13.21
#